data_AF-A0A2V5YFH9-F1
#
_entry.id   AF-A0A2V5YFH9-F1
#
_cell.length_a   1.000
_cell.length_b   1.000
_cell.length_c   1.000
_cell.angle_alpha   90.00
_cell.angle_beta   90.00
_cell.angle_gamma   90.00
#
_symmetry.space_group_name_H-M   'P 1'
#
loop_
_entity.id
_entity.type
_entity.pdbx_description
1 polymer ?
#
loop_
_entity_poly.entity_id
_entity_poly.type
_entity_poly.pdbx_seq_one_letter_code
_entity_poly.pdbx_strand_id
1 'polypeptide(L)'
;MKLPNLVAAVAVAALSPAVLANETYRFDPSGSTIGFSVHQFLGTTHGKFTKFNGKIDVNREHPENSSVTAQIEARSIDTRIKKRDDHLRSAEFFNVDKYPQITFKSRSVKQTGPQSGDILGNLTIHGVTKPITLHVKLLTRRDIQPRYQHWHSERSEEWSEWDERHGRVCREGSGERVGRRTSSISD
;
A
#
# COMPACT_ATOMS: atom_id res chain seq x y z
N MET A 1 -38.92 -32.88 -64.80
CA MET A 1 -39.05 -31.53 -64.23
C MET A 1 -38.46 -31.53 -62.83
N LYS A 2 -37.38 -30.74 -62.64
CA LYS A 2 -36.78 -30.14 -61.43
C LYS A 2 -37.11 -30.75 -60.04
N LEU A 3 -36.11 -31.35 -59.39
CA LEU A 3 -36.04 -31.43 -57.91
C LEU A 3 -35.36 -30.16 -57.37
N PRO A 4 -35.86 -29.52 -56.30
CA PRO A 4 -35.20 -28.37 -55.69
C PRO A 4 -34.19 -28.82 -54.63
N ASN A 5 -32.97 -28.29 -54.71
CA ASN A 5 -31.91 -28.47 -53.72
C ASN A 5 -32.26 -27.75 -52.41
N LEU A 6 -32.31 -28.50 -51.31
CA LEU A 6 -32.29 -27.96 -49.95
C LEU A 6 -30.87 -27.51 -49.63
N VAL A 7 -30.62 -26.20 -49.68
CA VAL A 7 -29.39 -25.61 -49.15
C VAL A 7 -29.58 -25.41 -47.66
N ALA A 8 -28.88 -26.21 -46.85
CA ALA A 8 -28.79 -26.00 -45.42
C ALA A 8 -27.89 -24.78 -45.14
N ALA A 9 -28.48 -23.70 -44.62
CA ALA A 9 -27.74 -22.53 -44.17
C ALA A 9 -27.09 -22.85 -42.81
N VAL A 10 -25.78 -23.11 -42.81
CA VAL A 10 -24.98 -23.19 -41.58
C VAL A 10 -24.78 -21.76 -41.07
N ALA A 11 -25.50 -21.41 -40.02
CA ALA A 11 -25.31 -20.16 -39.30
C ALA A 11 -23.98 -20.23 -38.52
N VAL A 12 -22.93 -19.62 -39.06
CA VAL A 12 -21.66 -19.43 -38.34
C VAL A 12 -21.89 -18.34 -37.30
N ALA A 13 -22.07 -18.74 -36.04
CA ALA A 13 -22.11 -17.81 -34.92
C ALA A 13 -20.73 -17.15 -34.79
N ALA A 14 -20.63 -15.87 -35.14
CA ALA A 14 -19.43 -15.07 -34.96
C ALA A 14 -19.15 -14.92 -33.46
N LEU A 15 -18.20 -15.70 -32.95
CA LEU A 15 -17.56 -15.46 -31.66
C LEU A 15 -16.81 -14.14 -31.78
N SER A 16 -17.42 -13.05 -31.30
CA SER A 16 -16.71 -11.79 -31.15
C SER A 16 -15.66 -11.98 -30.06
N PRO A 17 -14.36 -11.77 -30.33
CA PRO A 17 -13.38 -11.77 -29.26
C PRO A 17 -13.72 -10.61 -28.33
N ALA A 18 -14.02 -10.93 -27.07
CA ALA A 18 -14.12 -9.92 -26.03
C ALA A 18 -12.72 -9.33 -25.86
N VAL A 19 -12.49 -8.14 -26.45
CA VAL A 19 -11.31 -7.34 -26.12
C VAL A 19 -11.40 -7.05 -24.63
N LEU A 20 -10.56 -7.70 -23.84
CA LEU A 20 -10.45 -7.40 -22.41
C LEU A 20 -10.03 -5.93 -22.29
N ALA A 21 -10.93 -5.12 -21.74
CA ALA A 21 -10.70 -3.70 -21.56
C ALA A 21 -9.49 -3.45 -20.65
N ASN A 22 -8.67 -2.46 -21.01
CA ASN A 22 -7.65 -1.93 -20.10
C ASN A 22 -8.30 -1.55 -18.77
N GLU A 23 -7.66 -1.95 -17.67
CA GLU A 23 -8.14 -1.63 -16.33
C GLU A 23 -7.51 -0.32 -15.88
N THR A 24 -8.34 0.71 -15.68
CA THR A 24 -7.91 1.98 -15.12
C THR A 24 -8.11 2.00 -13.60
N TYR A 25 -7.02 2.18 -12.87
CA TYR A 25 -7.01 2.43 -11.43
C TYR A 25 -6.65 3.88 -11.12
N ARG A 26 -7.21 4.40 -10.04
CA ARG A 26 -6.82 5.69 -9.46
C ARG A 26 -6.21 5.44 -8.09
N PHE A 27 -5.27 6.31 -7.71
CA PHE A 27 -4.73 6.26 -6.36
C PHE A 27 -5.82 6.63 -5.36
N ASP A 28 -6.03 5.78 -4.37
CA ASP A 28 -6.82 6.11 -3.18
C ASP A 28 -5.87 6.70 -2.11
N PRO A 29 -6.05 7.97 -1.70
CA PRO A 29 -5.25 8.59 -0.65
C PRO A 29 -5.31 7.87 0.69
N SER A 30 -6.37 7.09 0.98
CA SER A 30 -6.53 6.42 2.28
C SER A 30 -5.68 5.15 2.40
N GLY A 31 -5.50 4.41 1.29
CA GLY A 31 -4.70 3.18 1.23
C GLY A 31 -3.31 3.33 0.59
N SER A 32 -2.98 4.51 0.06
CA SER A 32 -1.71 4.76 -0.64
C SER A 32 -0.80 5.67 0.17
N THR A 33 0.51 5.46 0.09
CA THR A 33 1.51 6.36 0.70
C THR A 33 2.66 6.59 -0.26
N ILE A 34 2.98 7.87 -0.50
CA ILE A 34 4.20 8.27 -1.20
C ILE A 34 5.17 8.79 -0.15
N GLY A 35 6.11 7.93 0.22
CA GLY A 35 7.13 8.20 1.23
C GLY A 35 8.52 8.37 0.62
N PHE A 36 9.40 9.06 1.34
CA PHE A 36 10.81 9.13 1.06
C PHE A 36 11.61 8.94 2.35
N SER A 37 12.83 8.45 2.19
CA SER A 37 13.80 8.31 3.28
C SER A 37 15.12 8.91 2.82
N VAL A 38 15.66 9.84 3.58
CA VAL A 38 16.97 10.45 3.33
C VAL A 38 17.88 10.15 4.50
N HIS A 39 18.98 9.48 4.22
CA HIS A 39 20.03 9.26 5.20
C HIS A 39 20.95 10.48 5.25
N GLN A 40 21.21 10.98 6.45
CA GLN A 40 22.13 12.07 6.74
C GLN A 40 23.04 11.65 7.91
N PHE A 41 24.11 12.39 8.13
CA PHE A 41 25.12 12.08 9.15
C PHE A 41 24.55 11.80 10.55
N LEU A 42 23.46 12.49 10.93
CA LEU A 42 22.81 12.38 12.24
C LEU A 42 21.65 11.38 12.30
N GLY A 43 21.33 10.67 11.20
CA GLY A 43 20.28 9.66 11.16
C GLY A 43 19.48 9.61 9.85
N THR A 44 18.39 8.84 9.84
CA THR A 44 17.51 8.74 8.67
C THR A 44 16.25 9.57 8.89
N THR A 45 16.01 10.53 8.00
CA THR A 45 14.77 11.30 7.98
C THR A 45 13.77 10.63 7.06
N HIS A 46 12.60 10.32 7.60
CA HIS A 46 11.44 9.86 6.84
C HIS A 46 10.49 11.03 6.60
N GLY A 47 9.96 11.11 5.39
CA GLY A 47 8.90 12.05 5.04
C GLY A 47 7.91 11.41 4.10
N LYS A 48 6.75 12.05 3.95
CA LYS A 48 5.71 11.63 3.03
C LYS A 48 5.02 12.82 2.40
N PHE A 49 4.31 12.57 1.31
CA PHE A 49 3.39 13.54 0.72
C PHE A 49 1.96 13.13 1.04
N THR A 50 1.20 14.06 1.59
CA THR A 50 -0.17 13.80 2.05
C THR A 50 -1.21 14.03 0.96
N LYS A 51 -0.85 14.72 -0.13
CA LYS A 51 -1.73 14.97 -1.27
C LYS A 51 -1.08 14.57 -2.58
N PHE A 52 -1.69 13.61 -3.25
CA PHE A 52 -1.28 13.12 -4.54
C PHE A 52 -2.49 12.55 -5.28
N ASN A 53 -2.39 12.51 -6.59
CA ASN A 53 -3.37 11.92 -7.48
C ASN A 53 -2.65 11.27 -8.66
N GLY A 54 -3.35 10.42 -9.40
CA GLY A 54 -2.78 9.78 -10.57
C GLY A 54 -3.66 8.68 -11.12
N LYS A 55 -3.16 8.07 -12.19
CA LYS A 55 -3.83 7.07 -12.99
C LYS A 55 -2.84 5.95 -13.29
N ILE A 56 -3.30 4.72 -13.13
CA ILE A 56 -2.58 3.51 -13.52
C ILE A 56 -3.49 2.82 -14.53
N ASP A 57 -3.05 2.73 -15.78
CA ASP A 57 -3.72 1.94 -16.81
C ASP A 57 -2.95 0.62 -16.95
N VAL A 58 -3.62 -0.48 -16.60
CA VAL A 58 -3.03 -1.83 -16.65
C VAL A 58 -3.62 -2.58 -17.83
N ASN A 59 -2.75 -3.11 -18.68
CA ASN A 59 -3.11 -4.09 -19.69
C ASN A 59 -2.58 -5.46 -19.24
N ARG A 60 -3.49 -6.41 -18.99
CA ARG A 60 -3.15 -7.74 -18.44
C ARG A 60 -2.55 -8.68 -19.48
N GLU A 61 -2.90 -8.50 -20.76
CA GLU A 61 -2.38 -9.33 -21.86
C GLU A 61 -1.01 -8.83 -22.33
N HIS A 62 -0.84 -7.51 -22.30
CA HIS A 62 0.36 -6.80 -22.75
C HIS A 62 0.83 -5.81 -21.67
N PRO A 63 1.50 -6.28 -20.60
CA PRO A 63 1.99 -5.42 -19.52
C PRO A 63 2.83 -4.23 -20.00
N GLU A 64 3.54 -4.36 -21.11
CA GLU A 64 4.33 -3.33 -21.78
C GLU A 64 3.50 -2.12 -22.25
N ASN A 65 2.21 -2.31 -22.52
CA ASN A 65 1.26 -1.26 -22.89
C ASN A 65 0.63 -0.58 -21.67
N SER A 66 1.01 -0.99 -20.45
CA SER A 66 0.55 -0.35 -19.23
C SER A 66 1.22 1.02 -19.04
N SER A 67 0.53 1.94 -18.38
CA SER A 67 1.06 3.27 -18.10
C SER A 67 0.70 3.76 -16.69
N VAL A 68 1.58 4.58 -16.13
CA VAL A 68 1.42 5.19 -14.82
C VAL A 68 1.72 6.67 -14.90
N THR A 69 0.77 7.47 -14.43
CA THR A 69 0.96 8.91 -14.23
C THR A 69 0.63 9.26 -12.79
N ALA A 70 1.53 9.96 -12.11
CA ALA A 70 1.30 10.48 -10.77
C ALA A 70 1.61 11.98 -10.71
N GLN A 71 0.83 12.70 -9.93
CA GLN A 71 0.95 14.12 -9.63
C GLN A 71 0.88 14.29 -8.11
N ILE A 72 1.86 14.96 -7.54
CA ILE A 72 2.04 15.09 -6.10
C ILE A 72 2.15 16.58 -5.78
N GLU A 73 1.33 17.06 -4.86
CA GLU A 73 1.42 18.45 -4.41
C GLU A 73 2.66 18.61 -3.52
N ALA A 74 3.66 19.36 -3.96
CA ALA A 74 4.91 19.53 -3.24
C ALA A 74 4.71 20.18 -1.86
N ARG A 75 3.70 21.06 -1.73
CA ARG A 75 3.33 21.69 -0.45
C ARG A 75 2.86 20.68 0.60
N SER A 76 2.38 19.51 0.18
CA SER A 76 1.83 18.47 1.06
C SER A 76 2.88 17.63 1.79
N ILE A 77 4.17 17.99 1.66
CA ILE A 77 5.26 17.36 2.37
C ILE A 77 5.04 17.41 3.88
N ASP A 78 5.21 16.25 4.51
CA ASP A 78 5.08 16.02 5.95
C ASP A 78 6.23 15.15 6.42
N THR A 79 7.11 15.74 7.23
CA THR A 79 8.19 15.04 7.92
C THR A 79 7.95 14.96 9.43
N ARG A 80 6.73 15.26 9.88
CA ARG A 80 6.31 15.38 11.29
C ARG A 80 7.00 16.49 12.09
N ILE A 81 7.77 17.36 11.42
CA ILE A 81 8.44 18.51 12.05
C ILE A 81 8.10 19.76 11.25
N LYS A 82 7.13 20.55 11.74
CA LYS A 82 6.60 21.72 11.02
C LYS A 82 7.70 22.67 10.51
N LYS A 83 8.68 23.00 11.36
CA LYS A 83 9.78 23.91 10.99
C LYS A 83 10.61 23.38 9.83
N ARG A 84 10.82 22.06 9.76
CA ARG A 84 11.53 21.41 8.65
C ARG A 84 10.68 21.41 7.39
N ASP A 85 9.39 21.13 7.52
CA ASP A 85 8.46 21.15 6.38
C ASP A 85 8.37 22.55 5.76
N ASP A 86 8.31 23.60 6.59
CA ASP A 86 8.30 24.99 6.12
C ASP A 86 9.60 25.34 5.38
N HIS A 87 10.75 24.85 5.88
CA HIS A 87 12.04 25.04 5.19
C HIS A 87 12.10 24.27 3.86
N LEU A 88 11.62 23.03 3.81
CA LEU A 88 11.58 22.23 2.58
C LEU A 88 10.67 22.86 1.51
N ARG A 89 9.61 23.55 1.93
CA ARG A 89 8.72 24.25 0.98
C ARG A 89 9.35 25.51 0.38
N SER A 90 10.35 26.10 1.04
CA SER A 90 10.99 27.35 0.62
C SER A 90 11.73 27.26 -0.72
N ALA A 91 12.16 28.42 -1.24
CA ALA A 91 12.87 28.55 -2.50
C ALA A 91 14.23 27.80 -2.55
N GLU A 92 14.83 27.51 -1.39
CA GLU A 92 16.10 26.80 -1.27
C GLU A 92 15.98 25.28 -1.56
N PHE A 93 14.76 24.74 -1.52
CA PHE A 93 14.50 23.31 -1.69
C PHE A 93 13.46 23.04 -2.78
N PHE A 94 12.20 22.79 -2.41
CA PHE A 94 11.16 22.44 -3.39
C PHE A 94 10.58 23.66 -4.09
N ASN A 95 10.78 24.86 -3.57
CA ASN A 95 10.26 26.12 -4.10
C ASN A 95 8.80 25.98 -4.55
N VAL A 96 7.94 25.61 -3.59
CA VAL A 96 6.56 25.16 -3.89
C VAL A 96 5.68 26.24 -4.50
N ASP A 97 6.08 27.50 -4.38
CA ASP A 97 5.38 28.63 -5.00
C ASP A 97 5.64 28.69 -6.52
N LYS A 98 6.85 28.34 -6.97
CA LYS A 98 7.20 28.27 -8.40
C LYS A 98 6.92 26.90 -9.01
N TYR A 99 7.14 25.82 -8.24
CA TYR A 99 6.98 24.44 -8.68
C TYR A 99 6.05 23.69 -7.73
N PRO A 100 4.72 23.92 -7.81
CA PRO A 100 3.76 23.35 -6.86
C PRO A 100 3.56 21.84 -7.04
N GLN A 101 3.95 21.28 -8.18
CA GLN A 101 3.68 19.89 -8.55
C GLN A 101 4.96 19.11 -8.82
N ILE A 102 5.03 17.91 -8.25
CA ILE A 102 5.98 16.85 -8.61
C ILE A 102 5.23 15.86 -9.49
N THR A 103 5.79 15.51 -10.65
CA THR A 103 5.10 14.64 -11.61
C THR A 103 5.95 13.44 -11.99
N PHE A 104 5.33 12.27 -12.07
CA PHE A 104 5.92 11.06 -12.62
C PHE A 104 5.12 10.60 -13.83
N LYS A 105 5.81 10.30 -14.93
CA LYS A 105 5.20 9.71 -16.14
C LYS A 105 6.00 8.50 -16.58
N SER A 106 5.36 7.34 -16.66
CA SER A 106 5.97 6.12 -17.18
C SER A 106 6.31 6.26 -18.66
N ARG A 107 7.41 5.65 -19.07
CA ARG A 107 7.85 5.50 -20.46
C ARG A 107 7.73 4.07 -20.95
N SER A 108 8.02 3.11 -20.08
CA SER A 108 8.00 1.69 -20.41
C SER A 108 7.80 0.89 -19.13
N VAL A 109 7.04 -0.20 -19.25
CA VAL A 109 6.87 -1.20 -18.20
C VAL A 109 7.54 -2.48 -18.66
N LYS A 110 8.41 -3.03 -17.83
CA LYS A 110 9.10 -4.30 -18.07
C LYS A 110 8.69 -5.29 -16.99
N GLN A 111 8.16 -6.43 -17.38
CA GLN A 111 7.89 -7.50 -16.43
C GLN A 111 9.21 -8.19 -16.06
N THR A 112 9.53 -8.25 -14.77
CA THR A 112 10.73 -8.91 -14.25
C THR A 112 10.41 -10.26 -13.59
N GLY A 113 9.14 -10.52 -13.33
CA GLY A 113 8.65 -11.78 -12.79
C GLY A 113 7.12 -11.86 -12.80
N PRO A 114 6.54 -12.98 -12.31
CA PRO A 114 5.08 -13.19 -12.33
C PRO A 114 4.28 -12.10 -11.60
N GLN A 115 4.88 -11.48 -10.58
CA GLN A 115 4.27 -10.43 -9.77
C GLN A 115 5.21 -9.23 -9.59
N SER A 116 6.25 -9.10 -10.41
CA SER A 116 7.21 -8.01 -10.31
C SER A 116 7.50 -7.38 -11.65
N GLY A 117 7.79 -6.08 -11.63
CA GLY A 117 8.14 -5.34 -12.82
C GLY A 117 8.94 -4.09 -12.51
N ASP A 118 9.55 -3.56 -13.56
CA ASP A 118 10.28 -2.32 -13.54
C ASP A 118 9.53 -1.31 -14.41
N ILE A 119 9.13 -0.19 -13.80
CA ILE A 119 8.50 0.92 -14.51
C ILE A 119 9.55 2.00 -14.70
N LEU A 120 10.04 2.13 -15.93
CA LEU A 120 10.92 3.21 -16.32
C LEU A 120 10.06 4.45 -16.56
N GLY A 121 10.40 5.57 -15.94
CA GLY A 121 9.63 6.80 -16.08
C GLY A 121 10.45 8.05 -15.82
N ASN A 122 9.86 9.18 -16.16
CA ASN A 122 10.44 10.49 -15.95
C ASN A 122 9.84 11.09 -14.69
N LEU A 123 10.68 11.35 -13.69
CA LEU A 123 10.32 12.07 -12.47
C LEU A 123 10.75 13.52 -12.61
N THR A 124 9.80 14.45 -12.44
CA THR A 124 10.06 15.89 -12.47
C THR A 124 9.85 16.47 -11.08
N ILE A 125 10.92 17.03 -10.51
CA ILE A 125 10.92 17.71 -9.21
C ILE A 125 11.61 19.05 -9.40
N HIS A 126 11.03 20.13 -8.87
CA HIS A 126 11.62 21.48 -8.94
C HIS A 126 12.00 21.91 -10.38
N GLY A 127 11.16 21.55 -11.36
CA GLY A 127 11.38 21.82 -12.78
C GLY A 127 12.46 20.97 -13.47
N VAL A 128 13.17 20.10 -12.74
CA VAL A 128 14.19 19.21 -13.29
C VAL A 128 13.60 17.82 -13.51
N THR A 129 13.66 17.34 -14.74
CA THR A 129 13.21 15.99 -15.12
C THR A 129 14.39 15.03 -15.15
N LYS A 130 14.30 13.92 -14.39
CA LYS A 130 15.28 12.82 -14.43
C LYS A 130 14.58 11.48 -14.71
N PRO A 131 15.19 10.60 -15.52
CA PRO A 131 14.71 9.24 -15.68
C PRO A 131 14.99 8.44 -14.39
N ILE A 132 13.99 7.69 -13.94
CA ILE A 132 14.09 6.77 -12.80
C ILE A 132 13.46 5.43 -13.16
N THR A 133 13.83 4.38 -12.43
CA THR A 133 13.19 3.06 -12.50
C THR A 133 12.48 2.81 -11.18
N LEU A 134 11.18 2.53 -11.24
CA LEU A 134 10.39 2.09 -10.09
C LEU A 134 10.28 0.58 -10.11
N HIS A 135 10.79 -0.08 -9.08
CA HIS A 135 10.59 -1.51 -8.87
C HIS A 135 9.23 -1.73 -8.22
N VAL A 136 8.33 -2.41 -8.92
CA VAL A 136 6.98 -2.69 -8.45
C VAL A 136 6.80 -4.17 -8.17
N LYS A 137 6.07 -4.46 -7.11
CA LYS A 137 5.58 -5.81 -6.80
C LYS A 137 4.06 -5.74 -6.67
N LEU A 138 3.38 -6.56 -7.47
CA LEU A 138 1.93 -6.72 -7.37
C LEU A 138 1.63 -7.59 -6.16
N LEU A 139 0.95 -7.01 -5.17
CA LEU A 139 0.46 -7.76 -4.02
C LEU A 139 -0.88 -8.39 -4.40
N THR A 140 -0.96 -9.72 -4.31
CA THR A 140 -2.21 -10.45 -4.46
C THR A 140 -2.86 -10.67 -3.10
N ARG A 141 -4.14 -11.02 -3.04
CA ARG A 141 -4.87 -11.24 -1.76
C ARG A 141 -4.15 -12.21 -0.81
N ARG A 142 -3.35 -13.15 -1.33
CA ARG A 142 -2.52 -14.05 -0.50
C ARG A 142 -1.36 -13.35 0.21
N ASP A 143 -0.83 -12.27 -0.37
CA ASP A 143 0.26 -11.48 0.21
C ASP A 143 -0.23 -10.53 1.33
N ILE A 144 -1.52 -10.20 1.33
CA ILE A 144 -2.16 -9.27 2.29
C ILE A 144 -2.72 -10.01 3.52
N GLN A 145 -2.42 -11.31 3.69
CA GLN A 145 -2.78 -12.00 4.92
C GLN A 145 -1.97 -11.37 6.08
N PRO A 146 -2.60 -10.71 7.05
CA PRO A 146 -1.86 -10.31 8.24
C PRO A 146 -1.29 -11.58 8.88
N ARG A 147 -0.02 -11.54 9.31
CA ARG A 147 0.56 -12.55 10.22
C ARG A 147 -0.10 -12.49 11.60
N TYR A 148 -1.42 -12.64 11.64
CA TYR A 148 -2.22 -12.83 12.83
C TYR A 148 -2.78 -14.26 12.82
N GLN A 149 -1.91 -15.23 12.57
CA GLN A 149 -2.13 -16.66 12.84
C GLN A 149 -0.70 -17.16 13.08
N HIS A 150 -0.23 -17.50 14.29
CA HIS A 150 -0.81 -18.35 15.31
C HIS A 150 0.08 -18.18 16.54
N TRP A 151 -0.34 -17.43 17.57
CA TRP A 151 0.29 -17.56 18.88
C TRP A 151 -0.41 -18.75 19.53
N HIS A 152 0.17 -19.95 19.39
CA HIS A 152 -0.15 -21.00 20.33
C HIS A 152 0.26 -20.49 21.71
N SER A 153 -0.69 -20.49 22.63
CA SER A 153 -0.47 -20.30 24.06
C SER A 153 0.36 -21.46 24.59
N GLU A 154 1.65 -21.44 24.31
CA GLU A 154 2.65 -22.37 24.87
C GLU A 154 3.46 -21.63 25.92
N ARG A 155 2.80 -20.91 26.83
CA ARG A 155 3.46 -20.30 28.00
C ARG A 155 2.48 -19.87 29.10
N SER A 156 1.51 -20.71 29.42
CA SER A 156 0.65 -20.50 30.60
C SER A 156 1.04 -21.37 31.79
N GLU A 157 1.89 -22.39 31.62
CA GLU A 157 2.22 -23.34 32.69
C GLU A 157 3.48 -22.94 33.50
N GLU A 158 4.31 -22.04 32.97
CA GLU A 158 5.57 -21.62 33.62
C GLU A 158 5.35 -20.64 34.80
N TRP A 159 4.19 -19.98 34.86
CA TRP A 159 3.89 -19.00 35.91
C TRP A 159 3.40 -19.62 37.22
N SER A 160 2.80 -20.82 37.17
CA SER A 160 2.33 -21.51 38.38
C SER A 160 3.48 -22.14 39.19
N GLU A 161 4.62 -22.45 38.56
CA GLU A 161 5.78 -23.04 39.25
C GLU A 161 6.70 -22.00 39.93
N TRP A 162 6.47 -20.71 39.67
CA TRP A 162 7.26 -19.63 40.26
C TRP A 162 6.65 -19.13 41.59
N ASP A 163 5.31 -19.13 41.71
CA ASP A 163 4.58 -18.59 42.85
C ASP A 163 4.62 -19.51 44.09
N GLU A 164 4.75 -20.84 43.90
CA GLU A 164 4.87 -21.79 45.02
C GLU A 164 6.24 -21.73 45.74
N ARG A 165 7.29 -21.22 45.08
CA ARG A 165 8.65 -21.22 45.65
C ARG A 165 9.00 -20.01 46.51
N HIS A 166 8.22 -18.92 46.45
CA HIS A 166 8.58 -17.67 47.14
C HIS A 166 7.39 -17.05 47.86
N GLY A 167 6.91 -17.73 48.91
CA GLY A 167 5.77 -17.28 49.70
C GLY A 167 5.96 -15.90 50.35
N ARG A 168 4.95 -15.02 50.19
CA ARG A 168 4.57 -14.03 51.21
C ARG A 168 3.09 -13.65 51.14
N VAL A 169 2.38 -14.03 52.20
CA VAL A 169 1.10 -13.48 52.66
C VAL A 169 1.33 -12.10 53.29
N CYS A 170 0.42 -11.15 53.04
CA CYS A 170 0.04 -10.12 54.02
C CYS A 170 -1.49 -9.92 54.03
N ARG A 171 -2.02 -9.98 55.26
CA ARG A 171 -3.41 -9.83 55.74
C ARG A 171 -3.98 -8.41 55.58
N GLU A 172 -5.31 -8.30 55.50
CA GLU A 172 -6.10 -7.25 56.18
C GLU A 172 -7.50 -7.80 56.53
N GLY A 173 -7.97 -7.51 57.75
CA GLY A 173 -9.19 -8.07 58.34
C GLY A 173 -10.41 -7.12 58.31
N SER A 174 -11.57 -7.76 58.07
CA SER A 174 -12.92 -7.54 58.63
C SER A 174 -13.55 -6.13 58.65
N GLY A 175 -14.71 -6.01 57.98
CA GLY A 175 -15.63 -4.88 58.20
C GLY A 175 -16.82 -4.75 57.24
N GLU A 176 -17.48 -5.86 56.95
CA GLU A 176 -18.77 -6.08 56.27
C GLU A 176 -19.78 -4.90 56.13
N ARG A 177 -20.21 -4.61 54.90
CA ARG A 177 -21.64 -4.70 54.47
C ARG A 177 -21.83 -4.67 52.95
N VAL A 178 -22.04 -5.88 52.41
CA VAL A 178 -22.98 -6.33 51.37
C VAL A 178 -23.40 -5.35 50.26
N GLY A 179 -22.95 -5.67 49.04
CA GLY A 179 -23.53 -5.21 47.77
C GLY A 179 -22.91 -5.97 46.58
N ARG A 180 -23.48 -7.14 46.26
CA ARG A 180 -23.04 -8.09 45.22
C ARG A 180 -22.63 -7.43 43.88
N ARG A 181 -21.40 -7.69 43.44
CA ARG A 181 -21.00 -7.77 42.03
C ARG A 181 -20.03 -8.94 41.87
N THR A 182 -20.46 -9.96 41.14
CA THR A 182 -19.73 -11.22 40.93
C THR A 182 -18.74 -11.06 39.78
N SER A 183 -17.45 -10.97 40.11
CA SER A 183 -16.34 -11.33 39.23
C SER A 183 -15.78 -12.67 39.75
N SER A 184 -15.89 -13.72 38.94
CA SER A 184 -15.35 -15.06 39.18
C SER A 184 -13.94 -15.09 38.60
N ILE A 185 -12.92 -14.95 39.44
CA ILE A 185 -12.17 -16.05 40.06
C ILE A 185 -11.31 -16.76 39.02
N SER A 186 -10.06 -16.33 39.01
CA SER A 186 -8.91 -17.19 38.76
C SER A 186 -8.72 -18.05 40.01
N ASP A 187 -8.56 -19.35 39.84
CA ASP A 187 -7.48 -20.09 40.49
C ASP A 187 -6.53 -20.53 39.37
#